data_AF-A0A063ZI65-F1
#
_entry.id   AF-A0A063ZI65-F1
#
_cell.length_a   1.000
_cell.length_b   1.000
_cell.length_c   1.000
_cell.angle_alpha   90.00
_cell.angle_beta   90.00
_cell.angle_gamma   90.00
#
_symmetry.space_group_name_H-M   'P 1'
#
loop_
_entity.id
_entity.type
_entity.pdbx_description
1 polymer ?
#
loop_
_entity_poly.entity_id
_entity_poly.type
_entity_poly.pdbx_seq_one_letter_code
_entity_poly.pdbx_strand_id
1 'polypeptide(L)'
;MDYSRILAGRGEGLPVFARVVEALEEFEEFPFLLEPIYREASELGDDDLDRLRFGLVRLQVYADIHRYEDMETAQRMKYVAATIERVLFGKLLLEGEEDGKQQCC
;
A
#
# COMPACT_ATOMS: atom_id res chain seq x y z
N MET A 1 14.08 4.92 3.62
CA MET A 1 13.80 3.90 2.59
C MET A 1 13.25 4.62 1.37
N ASP A 2 13.53 4.18 0.13
CA ASP A 2 12.99 4.86 -1.05
C ASP A 2 11.61 4.28 -1.43
N TYR A 3 10.58 4.71 -0.70
CA TYR A 3 9.19 4.27 -0.93
C TYR A 3 8.68 4.68 -2.31
N SER A 4 9.12 5.85 -2.82
CA SER A 4 8.72 6.35 -4.14
C SER A 4 9.11 5.38 -5.25
N ARG A 5 10.33 4.83 -5.18
CA ARG A 5 10.83 3.83 -6.12
C ARG A 5 10.08 2.50 -6.01
N ILE A 6 9.68 2.08 -4.81
CA ILE A 6 8.91 0.84 -4.64
C ILE A 6 7.53 0.98 -5.27
N LEU A 7 6.85 2.11 -5.00
CA LEU A 7 5.54 2.43 -5.56
C LEU A 7 5.56 2.51 -7.09
N ALA A 8 6.49 3.27 -7.67
CA ALA A 8 6.62 3.46 -9.12
C ALA A 8 7.20 2.22 -9.84
N GLY A 9 7.97 1.39 -9.14
CA GLY A 9 8.70 0.27 -9.72
C GLY A 9 9.74 0.75 -10.74
N ARG A 10 9.58 0.36 -12.00
CA ARG A 10 10.41 0.83 -13.13
C ARG A 10 9.69 1.84 -14.03
N GLY A 11 8.46 2.22 -13.67
CA GLY A 11 7.66 3.18 -14.42
C GLY A 11 7.81 4.59 -13.87
N GLU A 12 6.97 5.50 -14.38
CA GLU A 12 6.85 6.86 -13.87
C GLU A 12 6.06 6.89 -12.55
N GLY A 13 6.36 7.88 -11.70
CA GLY A 13 5.60 8.13 -10.49
C GLY A 13 4.21 8.70 -10.80
N LEU A 14 3.27 8.45 -9.88
CA LEU A 14 1.96 9.11 -9.86
C LEU A 14 1.95 10.19 -8.77
N PRO A 15 1.21 11.30 -8.95
CA PRO A 15 1.06 12.34 -7.92
C PRO A 15 0.65 11.76 -6.56
N VAL A 16 -0.34 10.86 -6.56
CA VAL A 16 -0.87 10.21 -5.35
C VAL A 16 0.18 9.43 -4.56
N PHE A 17 1.28 9.01 -5.18
CA PHE A 17 2.36 8.33 -4.46
C PHE A 17 3.00 9.21 -3.41
N ALA A 18 3.04 10.53 -3.59
CA ALA A 18 3.57 11.44 -2.58
C ALA A 18 2.79 11.31 -1.25
N ARG A 19 1.46 11.19 -1.32
CA ARG A 19 0.60 11.00 -0.13
C ARG A 19 0.76 9.63 0.51
N VAL A 20 0.99 8.59 -0.30
CA VAL A 20 1.29 7.25 0.22
C VAL A 20 2.67 7.24 0.91
N VAL A 21 3.66 7.94 0.36
CA VAL A 21 4.97 8.10 0.98
C VAL A 21 4.85 8.86 2.31
N GLU A 22 4.11 9.97 2.32
CA GLU A 22 3.81 10.73 3.54
C GLU A 22 3.20 9.84 4.63
N ALA A 23 2.23 8.99 4.28
CA ALA A 23 1.63 8.02 5.21
C ALA A 23 2.59 6.94 5.74
N LEU A 24 3.66 6.63 5.01
CA LEU A 24 4.68 5.66 5.42
C LEU A 24 5.76 6.30 6.29
N GLU A 25 6.13 7.55 5.99
CA GLU A 25 7.12 8.31 6.74
C GLU A 25 6.54 8.83 8.07
N GLU A 26 5.32 9.36 8.03
CA GLU A 26 4.59 9.91 9.17
C GLU A 26 3.36 9.04 9.47
N PHE A 27 3.60 7.85 10.02
CA PHE A 27 2.56 6.83 10.21
C PHE A 27 1.37 7.31 11.05
N GLU A 28 1.59 8.20 12.02
CA GLU A 28 0.54 8.78 12.86
C GLU A 28 -0.44 9.67 12.07
N GLU A 29 0.00 10.20 10.92
CA GLU A 29 -0.84 11.02 10.03
C GLU A 29 -1.70 10.18 9.09
N PHE A 30 -1.40 8.87 8.94
CA PHE A 30 -2.10 8.00 7.99
C PHE A 30 -3.65 8.05 8.10
N PRO A 31 -4.27 8.04 9.29
CA PRO A 31 -5.72 8.16 9.40
C PRO A 31 -6.29 9.43 8.76
N PHE A 32 -5.56 10.55 8.81
CA PHE A 32 -5.97 11.82 8.23
C PHE A 32 -5.68 11.91 6.74
N LEU A 33 -4.73 11.11 6.25
CA LEU A 33 -4.36 11.02 4.83
C LEU A 33 -5.27 10.09 4.01
N LEU A 34 -6.11 9.27 4.65
CA LEU A 34 -7.04 8.36 3.95
C LEU A 34 -8.00 9.07 3.00
N GLU A 35 -8.69 10.12 3.45
CA GLU A 35 -9.61 10.88 2.58
C GLU A 35 -8.85 11.62 1.46
N PRO A 36 -7.75 12.35 1.72
CA PRO A 36 -6.93 12.95 0.67
C PRO A 36 -6.46 11.95 -0.39
N ILE A 37 -5.96 10.78 0.01
CA ILE A 37 -5.54 9.71 -0.92
C ILE A 37 -6.73 9.23 -1.75
N TYR A 38 -7.90 9.03 -1.13
CA TYR A 38 -9.12 8.62 -1.84
C TYR A 38 -9.56 9.65 -2.88
N ARG A 39 -9.57 10.93 -2.50
CA ARG A 39 -9.97 12.04 -3.39
C ARG A 39 -9.03 12.12 -4.59
N GLU A 40 -7.72 12.11 -4.35
CA GLU A 40 -6.71 12.19 -5.40
C GLU A 40 -6.74 10.96 -6.33
N ALA A 41 -6.94 9.76 -5.78
CA ALA A 41 -7.11 8.56 -6.57
C ALA A 41 -8.38 8.59 -7.44
N SER A 42 -9.46 9.22 -6.95
CA SER A 42 -10.73 9.34 -7.71
C SER A 42 -10.63 10.24 -8.94
N GLU A 43 -9.58 11.06 -9.04
CA GLU A 43 -9.29 11.92 -10.20
C GLU A 43 -8.43 11.21 -11.26
N LEU A 44 -7.89 10.03 -10.95
CA LEU A 44 -7.08 9.25 -11.88
C LEU A 44 -7.94 8.54 -12.93
N GLY A 45 -7.38 8.38 -14.13
CA GLY A 45 -7.94 7.49 -15.14
C GLY A 45 -7.69 6.02 -14.80
N ASP A 46 -8.39 5.11 -15.49
CA ASP A 46 -8.34 3.67 -15.23
C ASP A 46 -6.91 3.09 -15.26
N ASP A 47 -6.10 3.48 -16.25
CA ASP A 47 -4.70 3.02 -16.37
C ASP A 47 -3.84 3.46 -15.16
N ASP A 48 -4.05 4.68 -14.67
CA ASP A 48 -3.32 5.20 -13.52
C ASP A 48 -3.85 4.63 -12.18
N LEU A 49 -5.13 4.30 -12.11
CA LEU A 49 -5.72 3.55 -10.98
C LEU A 49 -5.12 2.15 -10.89
N ASP A 50 -4.96 1.45 -12.01
CA ASP A 50 -4.29 0.15 -12.05
C ASP A 50 -2.82 0.27 -11.63
N ARG A 51 -2.12 1.31 -12.10
CA ARG A 51 -0.74 1.59 -11.66
C ARG A 51 -0.66 1.86 -10.17
N LEU A 52 -1.61 2.62 -9.60
CA LEU A 52 -1.72 2.85 -8.16
C LEU A 52 -1.91 1.53 -7.42
N ARG A 53 -2.86 0.70 -7.86
CA ARG A 53 -3.13 -0.61 -7.24
C ARG A 53 -1.88 -1.48 -7.23
N PHE A 54 -1.18 -1.59 -8.37
CA PHE A 54 0.08 -2.34 -8.43
C PHE A 54 1.19 -1.73 -7.58
N GLY A 55 1.22 -0.40 -7.40
CA GLY A 55 2.13 0.25 -6.45
C GLY A 55 1.89 -0.21 -5.01
N LEU A 56 0.63 -0.26 -4.57
CA LEU A 56 0.26 -0.77 -3.25
C LEU A 56 0.61 -2.25 -3.09
N VAL A 57 0.40 -3.06 -4.13
CA VAL A 57 0.80 -4.47 -4.14
C VAL A 57 2.33 -4.62 -4.02
N ARG A 58 3.12 -3.78 -4.69
CA ARG A 58 4.59 -3.79 -4.56
C ARG A 58 5.03 -3.47 -3.14
N LEU A 59 4.38 -2.54 -2.45
CA LEU A 59 4.66 -2.26 -1.03
C LEU A 59 4.40 -3.48 -0.15
N GLN A 60 3.29 -4.19 -0.38
CA GLN A 60 2.97 -5.43 0.36
C GLN A 60 4.02 -6.52 0.10
N VAL A 61 4.39 -6.76 -1.17
CA VAL A 61 5.43 -7.74 -1.53
C VAL A 61 6.80 -7.35 -0.96
N TYR A 62 7.15 -6.07 -1.01
CA TYR A 62 8.41 -5.59 -0.44
C TYR A 62 8.45 -5.83 1.06
N ALA A 63 7.35 -5.52 1.77
CA ALA A 63 7.23 -5.79 3.20
C ALA A 63 7.39 -7.27 3.52
N ASP A 64 6.81 -8.17 2.72
CA ASP A 64 6.94 -9.61 2.92
C ASP A 64 8.38 -10.11 2.70
N ILE A 65 9.09 -9.59 1.69
CA ILE A 65 10.51 -9.93 1.42
C ILE A 65 11.41 -9.50 2.58
N HIS A 66 11.20 -8.31 3.14
CA HIS A 66 12.06 -7.71 4.16
C HIS A 66 11.51 -7.89 5.59
N ARG A 67 10.52 -8.77 5.78
CA ARG A 67 9.76 -8.92 7.04
C ARG A 67 10.61 -9.20 8.28
N TYR A 68 11.78 -9.78 8.09
CA TYR A 68 12.71 -10.14 9.17
C TYR A 68 13.86 -9.16 9.36
N GLU A 69 14.07 -8.25 8.40
CA GLU A 69 15.12 -7.23 8.48
C GLU A 69 14.66 -6.06 9.35
N ASP A 70 13.43 -5.60 9.12
CA ASP A 70 12.77 -4.56 9.89
C ASP A 70 11.28 -4.87 9.98
N MET A 71 10.91 -5.57 11.04
CA MET A 71 9.55 -6.03 11.26
C MET A 71 8.56 -4.87 11.42
N GLU A 72 8.98 -3.80 12.09
CA GLU A 72 8.13 -2.64 12.34
C GLU A 72 7.83 -1.91 11.03
N THR A 73 8.87 -1.58 10.26
CA THR A 73 8.71 -0.94 8.95
C THR A 73 7.92 -1.83 7.99
N ALA A 74 8.19 -3.13 7.93
CA ALA A 74 7.45 -4.07 7.09
C ALA A 74 5.96 -4.13 7.47
N GLN A 75 5.64 -4.18 8.76
CA GLN A 75 4.24 -4.18 9.23
C GLN A 75 3.52 -2.88 8.87
N ARG A 76 4.16 -1.72 9.06
CA ARG A 76 3.61 -0.42 8.67
C ARG A 76 3.33 -0.36 7.17
N MET A 77 4.30 -0.75 6.35
CA MET A 77 4.14 -0.83 4.89
C MET A 77 2.95 -1.69 4.49
N LYS A 78 2.84 -2.89 5.07
CA LYS A 78 1.77 -3.83 4.79
C LYS A 78 0.41 -3.28 5.22
N TYR A 79 0.31 -2.68 6.40
CA TYR A 79 -0.93 -2.09 6.91
C TYR A 79 -1.41 -0.90 6.06
N VAL A 80 -0.53 0.07 5.77
CA VAL A 80 -0.86 1.23 4.93
C VAL A 80 -1.32 0.79 3.55
N ALA A 81 -0.54 -0.03 2.88
CA ALA A 81 -0.84 -0.48 1.52
C ALA A 81 -2.16 -1.27 1.44
N ALA A 82 -2.36 -2.23 2.34
CA ALA A 82 -3.58 -3.04 2.38
C ALA A 82 -4.83 -2.21 2.72
N THR A 83 -4.70 -1.22 3.60
CA THR A 83 -5.82 -0.36 4.00
C THR A 83 -6.24 0.54 2.83
N ILE A 84 -5.28 1.21 2.18
CA ILE A 84 -5.56 2.04 1.00
C ILE A 84 -6.19 1.17 -0.11
N GLU A 85 -5.65 -0.02 -0.34
CA GLU A 85 -6.18 -0.91 -1.39
C GLU A 85 -7.63 -1.32 -1.10
N ARG A 86 -7.96 -1.65 0.16
CA ARG A 86 -9.34 -1.96 0.56
C ARG A 86 -10.28 -0.77 0.40
N VAL A 87 -9.82 0.43 0.74
CA VAL A 87 -10.62 1.66 0.62
C VAL A 87 -10.92 1.98 -0.85
N LEU A 88 -9.92 1.85 -1.72
CA LEU A 88 -10.06 2.20 -3.14
C LEU A 88 -10.73 1.11 -3.99
N PHE A 89 -10.40 -0.16 -3.72
CA PHE A 89 -10.76 -1.28 -4.60
C PHE A 89 -11.67 -2.33 -3.94
N GLY A 90 -12.02 -2.15 -2.66
CA GLY A 90 -12.90 -3.03 -1.88
C GLY A 90 -12.29 -4.36 -1.45
N LYS A 91 -11.16 -4.77 -2.04
CA LYS A 91 -10.45 -6.02 -1.74
C LYS A 91 -8.97 -5.93 -2.10
N LEU A 92 -8.18 -6.77 -1.45
CA LEU A 92 -6.78 -6.94 -1.81
C LEU A 92 -6.65 -7.71 -3.13
N LEU A 93 -5.66 -7.36 -3.95
CA LEU A 93 -5.29 -8.14 -5.13
C LEU A 93 -4.59 -9.43 -4.73
N LEU A 94 -3.71 -9.34 -3.74
CA LEU A 94 -3.06 -10.48 -3.10
C LEU A 94 -3.71 -10.66 -1.72
N GLU A 95 -4.65 -11.58 -1.61
CA GLU A 95 -5.14 -12.00 -0.30
C GLU A 95 -4.01 -12.73 0.41
N GLY A 96 -3.63 -12.25 1.60
CA GLY A 96 -2.67 -12.98 2.42
C GLY A 96 -3.26 -14.33 2.80
N GLU A 97 -2.43 -15.38 2.79
CA GLU A 97 -2.70 -16.54 3.63
C GLU A 97 -2.73 -16.01 5.07
N GLU A 98 -3.89 -16.03 5.71
CA GLU A 98 -3.96 -15.84 7.15
C GLU A 98 -3.05 -16.90 7.78
N ASP A 99 -1.87 -16.50 8.26
CA ASP A 99 -0.98 -17.35 9.03
C ASP A 99 -1.75 -17.83 10.28
N GLY A 100 -2.40 -18.97 10.14
CA GLY A 100 -2.87 -19.84 11.21
C GLY A 100 -4.25 -19.54 11.80
N LYS A 101 -5.32 -19.86 11.07
CA LYS A 101 -6.41 -20.71 11.62
C LYS A 101 -7.01 -21.60 10.52
N GLN A 102 -6.36 -22.75 10.33
CA GLN A 102 -7.05 -23.92 9.80
C GLN A 102 -8.14 -24.35 10.80
N GLN A 103 -9.31 -24.68 10.26
CA GLN A 103 -10.53 -25.14 10.94
C GLN A 103 -10.29 -26.04 12.17
N CYS A 104 -11.02 -25.78 13.26
CA CYS A 104 -11.42 -26.82 14.20
C CYS A 104 -12.93 -26.72 14.45
N CYS A 105 -13.63 -27.76 13.96
CA CYS A 105 -14.96 -28.29 14.29
C CYS A 105 -16.19 -27.40 14.07
#